data_AF-A0A0F8UTI0-F1
#
_entry.id   AF-A0A0F8UTI0-F1
#
_cell.length_a   1.000
_cell.length_b   1.000
_cell.length_c   1.000
_cell.angle_alpha   90.00
_cell.angle_beta   90.00
_cell.angle_gamma   90.00
#
_symmetry.space_group_name_H-M   'P 1'
#
loop_
_entity.id
_entity.type
_entity.pdbx_description
1 polymer ?
#
loop_
_entity_poly.entity_id
_entity_poly.type
_entity_poly.pdbx_seq_one_letter_code
_entity_poly.pdbx_strand_id
1 'polypeptide(L)'
;MVPKKTRTLADGTAMILDYLPYAIKALRELHQNKEIECRVAGKQTVYHALQEAPDETTASTAAAMDKEIQRLQEELRSLKEREKKAQAELALLCATPLLSELRSEVLSLEEETGTLSASVAQAQGEDSVQVSAQEKAEVIRDWKFWQRQASVRGEICRDLWRKCSETLPEDMTREELWEHLGLEGPFLN
;
A
#
# COMPACT_ATOMS: atom_id res chain seq x y z
N MET A 1 8.82 32.73 -19.57
CA MET A 1 9.38 31.57 -20.29
C MET A 1 10.81 31.91 -20.70
N VAL A 2 11.80 31.34 -20.02
CA VAL A 2 13.22 31.47 -20.44
C VAL A 2 13.45 30.44 -21.55
N PRO A 3 13.95 30.82 -22.74
CA PRO A 3 14.22 29.84 -23.78
C PRO A 3 15.37 28.95 -23.33
N LYS A 4 15.07 27.66 -23.11
CA LYS A 4 16.08 26.61 -22.94
C LYS A 4 16.91 26.55 -24.22
N LYS A 5 18.12 27.10 -24.18
CA LYS A 5 19.08 27.01 -25.27
C LYS A 5 19.63 25.58 -25.29
N THR A 6 18.98 24.70 -26.04
CA THR A 6 19.49 23.36 -26.35
C THR A 6 20.73 23.52 -27.24
N ARG A 7 21.92 23.57 -26.62
CA ARG A 7 23.19 23.52 -27.34
C ARG A 7 23.37 22.12 -27.90
N THR A 8 23.18 21.96 -29.20
CA THR A 8 23.51 20.74 -29.94
C THR A 8 25.02 20.55 -30.02
N LEU A 9 25.49 19.31 -30.20
CA LEU A 9 26.92 18.98 -30.31
C LEU A 9 27.67 19.84 -31.34
N ALA A 10 27.00 20.23 -32.43
CA ALA A 10 27.54 21.10 -33.48
C ALA A 10 27.93 22.51 -32.98
N ASP A 11 27.15 23.08 -32.05
CA ASP A 11 27.40 24.40 -31.44
C ASP A 11 28.62 24.34 -30.51
N GLY A 12 28.81 23.22 -29.81
CA GLY A 12 30.01 22.95 -29.01
C GLY A 12 31.25 22.74 -29.88
N THR A 13 31.11 22.13 -31.05
CA THR A 13 32.25 21.90 -31.97
C THR A 13 32.70 23.21 -32.62
N ALA A 14 31.77 24.08 -33.01
CA ALA A 14 32.08 25.41 -33.56
C ALA A 14 32.83 26.28 -32.54
N MET A 15 32.39 26.29 -31.28
CA MET A 15 33.06 27.04 -30.21
C MET A 15 34.48 26.51 -29.91
N ILE A 16 34.70 25.20 -29.97
CA ILE A 16 36.03 24.60 -29.79
C ILE A 16 36.95 24.96 -30.96
N LEU A 17 36.44 24.99 -32.20
CA LEU A 17 37.21 25.35 -33.39
C LEU A 17 37.59 26.83 -33.41
N ASP A 18 36.72 27.73 -32.95
CA ASP A 18 37.01 29.17 -32.88
C ASP A 18 38.06 29.52 -31.81
N TYR A 19 38.12 28.74 -30.72
CA TYR A 19 39.11 28.91 -29.65
C TYR A 19 40.43 28.17 -29.91
N LEU A 20 40.46 27.24 -30.86
CA LEU A 20 41.63 26.44 -31.17
C LEU A 20 42.86 27.28 -31.61
N PRO A 21 42.73 28.32 -32.45
CA PRO A 21 43.86 29.18 -32.82
C PRO A 21 44.42 29.95 -31.62
N TYR A 22 43.55 30.40 -30.71
CA TYR A 22 43.96 31.13 -29.50
C TYR A 22 44.68 30.20 -28.52
N ALA A 23 44.16 28.98 -28.31
CA ALA A 23 44.80 27.96 -27.50
C ALA A 23 46.16 27.53 -28.06
N ILE A 24 46.28 27.34 -29.38
CA ILE A 24 47.57 27.03 -30.03
C ILE A 24 48.56 28.19 -29.86
N LYS A 25 48.09 29.43 -29.98
CA LYS A 25 48.92 30.61 -29.75
C LYS A 25 49.42 30.67 -28.31
N ALA A 26 48.53 30.48 -27.33
CA ALA A 26 48.89 30.43 -25.92
C ALA A 26 49.90 29.30 -25.62
N LEU A 27 49.69 28.09 -26.14
CA LEU A 27 50.63 26.97 -25.98
C LEU A 27 52.00 27.27 -26.61
N ARG A 28 52.05 27.95 -27.77
CA ARG A 28 53.31 28.39 -28.37
C ARG A 28 54.01 29.45 -27.53
N GLU A 29 53.28 30.42 -26.99
CA GLU A 29 53.82 31.46 -26.11
C GLU A 29 54.35 30.85 -24.80
N LEU A 30 53.60 29.94 -24.17
CA LEU A 30 54.04 29.22 -22.97
C LEU A 30 55.30 28.38 -23.22
N HIS A 31 55.40 27.75 -24.40
CA HIS A 31 56.60 27.01 -24.80
C HIS A 31 57.79 27.96 -25.06
N GLN A 32 57.57 29.11 -25.71
CA GLN A 32 58.60 30.14 -25.92
C GLN A 32 59.12 30.69 -24.58
N ASN A 33 58.24 30.84 -23.60
CA ASN A 33 58.56 31.27 -22.24
C ASN A 33 59.20 30.16 -21.38
N LYS A 34 59.37 28.95 -21.92
CA LYS A 34 59.91 27.76 -21.23
C LYS A 34 59.10 27.34 -20.00
N GLU A 35 57.80 27.59 -20.00
CA GLU A 35 56.90 27.16 -18.91
C GLU A 35 56.32 25.77 -19.18
N ILE A 36 56.32 25.34 -20.45
CA ILE A 36 55.89 24.01 -20.89
C ILE A 36 56.88 23.48 -21.93
N GLU A 37 56.96 22.16 -22.07
CA GLU A 37 57.75 21.50 -23.11
C GLU A 37 56.86 21.05 -24.27
N CYS A 38 57.44 20.93 -25.46
CA CYS A 38 56.74 20.35 -26.61
C CYS A 38 57.51 19.17 -27.19
N ARG A 39 56.78 18.13 -27.58
CA ARG A 39 57.31 16.94 -28.25
C ARG A 39 56.60 16.73 -29.57
N VAL A 40 57.38 16.54 -30.64
CA VAL A 40 56.85 16.20 -31.96
C VAL A 40 56.68 14.69 -32.05
N ALA A 41 55.44 14.24 -32.17
CA ALA A 41 55.07 12.84 -32.37
C ALA A 41 54.52 12.68 -33.80
N GLY A 42 55.39 12.32 -34.75
CA GLY A 42 55.03 12.20 -36.16
C GLY A 42 54.60 13.54 -36.77
N LYS A 43 53.33 13.67 -37.18
CA LYS A 43 52.75 14.89 -37.77
C LYS A 43 52.13 15.85 -36.74
N GLN A 44 52.10 15.49 -35.46
CA GLN A 44 51.45 16.27 -34.39
C GLN A 44 52.47 16.78 -33.37
N THR A 45 52.23 18.00 -32.86
CA THR A 45 52.98 18.58 -31.74
C THR A 45 52.14 18.45 -30.48
N VAL A 46 52.69 17.79 -29.47
CA VAL A 46 52.06 17.63 -28.16
C VAL A 46 52.78 18.55 -27.18
N TYR A 47 52.03 19.42 -26.52
CA TYR A 47 52.54 20.27 -25.45
C TYR A 47 52.25 19.60 -24.11
N HIS A 48 53.22 19.59 -23.21
CA HIS A 48 53.06 19.06 -21.85
C HIS A 48 53.68 20.02 -20.83
N ALA A 49 53.06 20.07 -19.65
CA ALA A 49 53.63 20.80 -18.53
C ALA A 49 55.00 20.20 -18.16
N LEU A 50 55.89 21.06 -17.67
CA LEU A 50 57.15 20.63 -17.09
C LEU A 50 56.86 19.82 -15.84
N GLN A 51 57.35 18.59 -15.80
CA GLN A 51 57.31 17.74 -14.62
C GLN A 51 58.75 17.60 -14.12
N GLU A 52 59.00 18.06 -12.90
CA GLU A 52 60.29 17.82 -12.25
C GLU A 52 60.48 16.32 -12.03
N ALA A 53 61.70 15.82 -12.22
CA ALA A 53 62.01 14.43 -11.95
C ALA A 53 61.75 14.17 -10.45
N PRO A 54 61.11 13.05 -10.09
CA PRO A 54 60.83 12.75 -8.70
C PRO A 54 62.16 12.66 -7.93
N ASP A 55 62.35 13.60 -7.03
CA ASP A 55 63.43 13.61 -6.04
C ASP A 55 62.99 12.90 -4.74
N GLU A 56 63.93 12.63 -3.84
CA GLU A 56 63.62 11.92 -2.59
C GLU A 56 62.57 12.67 -1.74
N THR A 57 62.52 13.99 -1.82
CA THR A 57 61.55 14.85 -1.13
C THR A 57 60.13 14.72 -1.69
N THR A 58 59.97 14.65 -3.02
CA THR A 58 58.68 14.43 -3.68
C THR A 58 58.16 13.02 -3.46
N ALA A 59 59.04 12.01 -3.46
CA ALA A 59 58.67 10.64 -3.11
C ALA A 59 58.21 10.50 -1.64
N SER A 60 58.91 11.16 -0.71
CA SER A 60 58.53 11.14 0.71
C SER A 60 57.20 11.86 0.98
N THR A 61 56.96 12.99 0.32
CA THR A 61 55.69 13.74 0.46
C THR A 61 54.52 12.99 -0.17
N ALA A 62 54.72 12.34 -1.33
CA ALA A 62 53.72 11.45 -1.92
C ALA A 62 53.33 10.31 -0.96
N ALA A 63 54.31 9.62 -0.37
CA ALA A 63 54.05 8.56 0.61
C ALA A 63 53.33 9.06 1.87
N ALA A 64 53.61 10.29 2.31
CA ALA A 64 52.88 10.91 3.43
C ALA A 64 51.43 11.23 3.07
N MET A 65 51.18 11.74 1.85
CA MET A 65 49.83 11.98 1.33
C MET A 65 49.04 10.68 1.18
N ASP A 66 49.65 9.60 0.69
CA ASP A 66 48.99 8.30 0.56
C ASP A 66 48.54 7.75 1.93
N LYS A 67 49.38 7.89 2.96
CA LYS A 67 49.02 7.52 4.34
C LYS A 67 47.85 8.35 4.86
N GLU A 68 47.85 9.65 4.58
CA GLU A 68 46.76 10.54 4.99
C GLU A 68 45.46 10.21 4.25
N ILE A 69 45.52 9.92 2.96
CA ILE A 69 44.36 9.46 2.18
C ILE A 69 43.79 8.18 2.78
N GLN A 70 44.64 7.20 3.11
CA GLN A 70 44.19 5.96 3.74
C GLN A 70 43.53 6.20 5.11
N ARG A 71 44.12 7.07 5.94
CA ARG A 71 43.56 7.47 7.23
C ARG A 71 42.17 8.09 7.06
N LEU A 72 42.05 9.07 6.17
CA LEU A 72 40.78 9.76 5.91
C LEU A 72 39.73 8.83 5.31
N GLN A 73 40.11 7.88 4.46
CA GLN A 73 39.19 6.88 3.92
C GLN A 73 38.62 5.96 5.01
N GLU A 74 39.45 5.53 5.95
CA GLU A 74 39.01 4.70 7.08
C GLU A 74 38.11 5.50 8.04
N GLU A 75 38.48 6.74 8.34
CA GLU A 75 37.65 7.65 9.14
C GLU A 75 36.27 7.87 8.50
N LEU A 76 36.24 8.10 7.18
CA LEU A 76 35.01 8.29 6.42
C LEU A 76 34.15 7.02 6.44
N ARG A 77 34.75 5.83 6.28
CA ARG A 77 34.04 4.55 6.41
C ARG A 77 33.41 4.41 7.80
N SER A 78 34.19 4.65 8.85
CA SER A 78 33.71 4.56 10.24
C SER A 78 32.57 5.55 10.54
N LEU A 79 32.66 6.78 10.01
CA LEU A 79 31.62 7.80 10.17
C LEU A 79 30.32 7.40 9.47
N LYS A 80 30.40 6.87 8.24
CA LYS A 80 29.23 6.37 7.51
C LYS A 80 28.55 5.20 8.23
N GLU A 81 29.31 4.32 8.86
CA GLU A 81 28.73 3.23 9.65
C GLU A 81 28.01 3.76 10.90
N ARG A 82 28.61 4.70 11.62
CA ARG A 82 27.96 5.36 12.77
C ARG A 82 26.71 6.13 12.37
N GLU A 83 26.75 6.85 11.25
CA GLU A 83 25.60 7.55 10.69
C GLU A 83 24.44 6.59 10.40
N LYS A 84 24.71 5.49 9.69
CA LYS A 84 23.70 4.46 9.40
C LYS A 84 23.10 3.87 10.67
N LYS A 85 23.94 3.60 11.68
CA LYS A 85 23.47 3.08 12.96
C LYS A 85 22.56 4.08 13.68
N ALA A 86 22.97 5.35 13.74
CA ALA A 86 22.18 6.41 14.36
C ALA A 86 20.85 6.65 13.62
N GLN A 87 20.85 6.58 12.29
CA GLN A 87 19.62 6.66 11.49
C GLN A 87 18.67 5.49 11.79
N ALA A 88 19.19 4.27 11.94
CA ALA A 88 18.38 3.11 12.31
C ALA A 88 17.81 3.22 13.74
N GLU A 89 18.61 3.67 14.69
CA GLU A 89 18.17 3.92 16.08
C GLU A 89 17.10 5.02 16.12
N LEU A 90 17.28 6.11 15.37
CA LEU A 90 16.29 7.17 15.26
C LEU A 90 14.99 6.68 14.64
N ALA A 91 15.06 5.89 13.56
CA ALA A 91 13.88 5.32 12.92
C ALA A 91 13.09 4.41 13.88
N LEU A 92 13.79 3.61 14.69
CA LEU A 92 13.17 2.77 15.71
C LEU A 92 12.48 3.60 16.80
N LEU A 93 13.13 4.67 17.27
CA LEU A 93 12.55 5.57 18.27
C LEU A 93 11.32 6.31 17.70
N CYS A 94 11.39 6.81 16.48
CA CYS A 94 10.26 7.48 15.82
C CYS A 94 9.11 6.52 15.49
N ALA A 95 9.37 5.23 15.30
CA ALA A 95 8.32 4.22 15.13
C ALA A 95 7.59 3.91 16.45
N THR A 96 8.15 4.29 17.59
CA THR A 96 7.53 4.09 18.89
C THR A 96 6.69 5.33 19.22
N PRO A 97 5.34 5.22 19.30
CA PRO A 97 4.49 6.36 19.65
C PRO A 97 4.84 6.89 21.03
N LEU A 98 4.69 8.20 21.25
CA LEU A 98 4.96 8.77 22.57
C LEU A 98 3.96 8.21 23.59
N LEU A 99 4.41 8.04 24.84
CA LEU A 99 3.55 7.54 25.91
C LEU A 99 2.31 8.43 26.13
N SER A 100 2.42 9.74 25.89
CA SER A 100 1.29 10.67 25.95
C SER A 100 0.27 10.44 24.82
N GLU A 101 0.75 10.16 23.61
CA GLU A 101 -0.10 9.85 22.44
C GLU A 101 -0.82 8.52 22.67
N LEU A 102 -0.08 7.49 23.10
CA LEU A 102 -0.64 6.18 23.43
C LEU A 102 -1.72 6.28 24.52
N ARG A 103 -1.50 7.09 25.56
CA ARG A 103 -2.50 7.34 26.60
C ARG A 103 -3.75 8.02 26.04
N SER A 104 -3.58 8.99 25.14
CA SER A 104 -4.71 9.66 24.50
C SER A 104 -5.51 8.70 23.61
N GLU A 105 -4.83 7.85 22.85
CA GLU A 105 -5.47 6.83 22.00
C GLU A 105 -6.23 5.81 22.84
N VAL A 106 -5.64 5.33 23.93
CA VAL A 106 -6.31 4.41 24.85
C VAL A 106 -7.59 5.03 25.41
N LEU A 107 -7.53 6.29 25.88
CA LEU A 107 -8.72 6.98 26.38
C LEU A 107 -9.81 7.13 25.32
N SER A 108 -9.42 7.46 24.08
CA SER A 108 -10.37 7.54 22.94
C SER A 108 -11.01 6.19 22.65
N LEU A 109 -10.23 5.11 22.65
CA LEU A 109 -10.73 3.75 22.42
C LEU A 109 -11.64 3.28 23.57
N GLU A 110 -11.33 3.63 24.81
CA GLU A 110 -12.18 3.35 25.97
C GLU A 110 -13.53 4.08 25.85
N GLU A 111 -13.53 5.33 25.39
CA GLU A 111 -14.76 6.09 25.13
C GLU A 111 -15.57 5.48 23.97
N GLU A 112 -14.92 5.14 22.85
CA GLU A 112 -15.57 4.49 21.70
C GLU A 112 -16.16 3.13 22.06
N THR A 113 -15.43 2.30 22.79
CA THR A 113 -15.94 0.99 23.24
C THR A 113 -17.09 1.15 24.23
N GLY A 114 -17.04 2.14 25.12
CA GLY A 114 -18.14 2.48 26.03
C GLY A 114 -19.40 2.91 25.28
N THR A 115 -19.27 3.83 24.33
CA THR A 115 -20.41 4.31 23.51
C THR A 115 -21.01 3.21 22.65
N LEU A 116 -20.18 2.38 22.01
CA LEU A 116 -20.63 1.27 21.20
C LEU A 116 -21.33 0.20 22.04
N SER A 117 -20.79 -0.11 23.23
CA SER A 117 -21.41 -1.07 24.15
C SER A 117 -22.76 -0.56 24.67
N ALA A 118 -22.88 0.73 24.98
CA ALA A 118 -24.14 1.34 25.38
C ALA A 118 -25.17 1.30 24.23
N SER A 119 -24.74 1.57 23.00
CA SER A 119 -25.60 1.47 21.81
C SER A 119 -26.09 0.05 21.57
N VAL A 120 -25.21 -0.94 21.74
CA VAL A 120 -25.56 -2.36 21.65
C VAL A 120 -26.55 -2.76 22.74
N ALA A 121 -26.33 -2.32 23.98
CA ALA A 121 -27.27 -2.57 25.09
C ALA A 121 -28.64 -1.94 24.82
N GLN A 122 -28.68 -0.71 24.31
CA GLN A 122 -29.92 -0.03 23.93
C GLN A 122 -30.64 -0.75 22.78
N ALA A 123 -29.90 -1.22 21.78
CA ALA A 123 -30.46 -1.96 20.64
C ALA A 123 -31.00 -3.35 21.04
N GLN A 124 -30.45 -3.94 22.10
CA GLN A 124 -30.86 -5.27 22.58
C GLN A 124 -32.17 -5.25 23.38
N GLY A 125 -32.63 -4.10 23.90
CA GLY A 125 -33.87 -4.01 24.68
C GLY A 125 -33.95 -5.01 25.86
N GLU A 126 -35.06 -5.04 26.59
CA GLU A 126 -35.26 -6.03 27.68
C GLU A 126 -35.60 -7.44 27.14
N ASP A 127 -36.03 -7.55 25.88
CA ASP A 127 -36.60 -8.78 25.30
C ASP A 127 -35.95 -9.23 23.97
N SER A 128 -34.85 -8.63 23.48
CA SER A 128 -34.23 -9.14 22.25
C SER A 128 -33.39 -10.38 22.56
N VAL A 129 -33.89 -11.53 22.12
CA VAL A 129 -33.12 -12.78 22.04
C VAL A 129 -32.06 -12.59 20.96
N GLN A 130 -30.79 -12.67 21.33
CA GLN A 130 -29.70 -12.74 20.36
C GLN A 130 -29.78 -14.08 19.62
N VAL A 131 -30.42 -14.09 18.46
CA VAL A 131 -30.47 -15.26 17.59
C VAL A 131 -29.30 -15.22 16.63
N SER A 132 -28.46 -16.25 16.67
CA SER A 132 -27.35 -16.43 15.75
C SER A 132 -27.84 -16.55 14.30
N ALA A 133 -26.95 -16.26 13.34
CA ALA A 133 -27.29 -16.43 11.92
C ALA A 133 -27.68 -17.88 11.58
N GLN A 134 -27.10 -18.85 12.28
CA GLN A 134 -27.39 -20.27 12.09
C GLN A 134 -28.79 -20.63 12.59
N GLU A 135 -29.13 -20.24 13.82
CA GLU A 135 -30.47 -20.48 14.39
C GLU A 135 -31.56 -19.83 13.54
N LYS A 136 -31.33 -18.60 13.03
CA LYS A 136 -32.27 -17.95 12.09
C LYS A 136 -32.46 -18.80 10.83
N ALA A 137 -31.38 -19.34 10.26
CA ALA A 137 -31.44 -20.15 9.05
C ALA A 137 -32.18 -21.48 9.28
N GLU A 138 -32.01 -22.09 10.46
CA GLU A 138 -32.75 -23.29 10.88
C GLU A 138 -34.25 -23.00 11.02
N VAL A 139 -34.62 -21.97 11.76
CA VAL A 139 -36.02 -21.56 11.93
C VAL A 139 -36.69 -21.25 10.59
N ILE A 140 -36.01 -20.55 9.68
CA ILE A 140 -36.55 -20.25 8.33
C ILE A 140 -36.76 -21.54 7.53
N ARG A 141 -35.86 -22.52 7.65
CA ARG A 141 -35.97 -23.80 6.96
C ARG A 141 -37.16 -24.59 7.47
N ASP A 142 -37.31 -24.67 8.78
CA ASP A 142 -38.42 -25.37 9.43
C ASP A 142 -39.75 -24.71 9.11
N TRP A 143 -39.80 -23.38 9.17
CA TRP A 143 -40.99 -22.62 8.78
C TRP A 143 -41.40 -22.93 7.33
N LYS A 144 -40.45 -22.90 6.39
CA LYS A 144 -40.73 -23.26 4.98
C LYS A 144 -41.20 -24.71 4.83
N PHE A 145 -40.63 -25.63 5.60
CA PHE A 145 -41.05 -27.03 5.57
C PHE A 145 -42.49 -27.19 6.07
N TRP A 146 -42.82 -26.64 7.24
CA TRP A 146 -44.16 -26.72 7.81
C TRP A 146 -45.21 -25.98 6.99
N GLN A 147 -44.84 -24.84 6.40
CA GLN A 147 -45.71 -24.10 5.49
C GLN A 147 -46.10 -24.96 4.26
N ARG A 148 -45.12 -25.64 3.64
CA ARG A 148 -45.40 -26.56 2.52
C ARG A 148 -46.30 -27.71 2.94
N GLN A 149 -46.05 -28.30 4.12
CA GLN A 149 -46.90 -29.38 4.63
C GLN A 149 -48.33 -28.91 4.90
N ALA A 150 -48.50 -27.72 5.48
CA ALA A 150 -49.82 -27.13 5.68
C ALA A 150 -50.55 -26.89 4.35
N SER A 151 -49.85 -26.38 3.32
CA SER A 151 -50.43 -26.20 1.98
C SER A 151 -50.90 -27.52 1.36
N VAL A 152 -50.04 -28.55 1.33
CA VAL A 152 -50.37 -29.87 0.76
C VAL A 152 -51.52 -30.53 1.52
N ARG A 153 -51.50 -30.48 2.85
CA ARG A 153 -52.61 -31.02 3.66
C ARG A 153 -53.90 -30.27 3.43
N GLY A 154 -53.85 -28.95 3.26
CA GLY A 154 -55.00 -28.13 2.91
C GLY A 154 -55.57 -28.47 1.54
N GLU A 155 -54.72 -28.75 0.54
CA GLU A 155 -55.15 -29.22 -0.78
C GLU A 155 -55.84 -30.57 -0.70
N ILE A 156 -55.25 -31.54 -0.02
CA ILE A 156 -55.84 -32.87 0.17
C ILE A 156 -57.19 -32.78 0.88
N CYS A 157 -57.29 -31.96 1.94
CA CYS A 157 -58.53 -31.76 2.69
C CYS A 157 -59.61 -31.13 1.80
N ARG A 158 -59.27 -30.11 0.98
CA ARG A 158 -60.17 -29.51 0.00
C ARG A 158 -60.67 -30.52 -1.03
N ASP A 159 -59.78 -31.31 -1.59
CA ASP A 159 -60.13 -32.28 -2.64
C ASP A 159 -61.01 -33.41 -2.09
N LEU A 160 -60.74 -33.89 -0.88
CA LEU A 160 -61.60 -34.84 -0.19
C LEU A 160 -62.96 -34.24 0.14
N TRP A 161 -62.98 -33.02 0.68
CA TRP A 161 -64.21 -32.30 0.99
C TRP A 161 -65.10 -32.10 -0.23
N ARG A 162 -64.52 -31.70 -1.36
CA ARG A 162 -65.23 -31.55 -2.64
C ARG A 162 -65.89 -32.87 -3.05
N LYS A 163 -65.16 -33.98 -3.02
CA LYS A 163 -65.71 -35.30 -3.38
C LYS A 163 -66.84 -35.74 -2.47
N CYS A 164 -66.67 -35.62 -1.14
CA CYS A 164 -67.70 -36.02 -0.19
C CYS A 164 -68.97 -35.16 -0.33
N SER A 165 -68.78 -33.87 -0.60
CA SER A 165 -69.88 -32.91 -0.68
C SER A 165 -70.60 -32.88 -2.04
N GLU A 166 -70.04 -33.49 -3.08
CA GLU A 166 -70.71 -33.73 -4.37
C GLU A 166 -71.63 -34.96 -4.33
N THR A 167 -71.37 -35.90 -3.41
CA THR A 167 -72.10 -37.18 -3.29
C THR A 167 -73.05 -37.22 -2.09
N LEU A 168 -73.53 -36.05 -1.64
CA LEU A 168 -74.44 -35.96 -0.50
C LEU A 168 -75.85 -36.48 -0.86
N PRO A 169 -76.49 -37.27 0.02
CA PRO A 169 -77.89 -37.61 -0.12
C PRO A 169 -78.79 -36.37 0.10
N GLU A 170 -80.00 -36.37 -0.47
CA GLU A 170 -80.89 -35.18 -0.51
C GLU A 170 -81.32 -34.66 0.88
N ASP A 171 -81.16 -35.47 1.93
CA ASP A 171 -81.53 -35.18 3.31
C ASP A 171 -80.42 -34.55 4.16
N MET A 172 -79.22 -34.31 3.59
CA MET A 172 -78.06 -33.85 4.35
C MET A 172 -77.37 -32.66 3.69
N THR A 173 -77.15 -31.59 4.46
CA THR A 173 -76.44 -30.38 3.99
C THR A 173 -74.93 -30.50 4.15
N ARG A 174 -74.19 -29.63 3.44
CA ARG A 174 -72.72 -29.58 3.52
C ARG A 174 -72.25 -29.16 4.91
N GLU A 175 -72.99 -28.26 5.54
CA GLU A 175 -72.73 -27.70 6.85
C GLU A 175 -72.85 -28.80 7.93
N GLU A 176 -73.92 -29.59 7.88
CA GLU A 176 -74.15 -30.71 8.80
C GLU A 176 -73.12 -31.82 8.64
N LEU A 177 -72.62 -32.07 7.42
CA LEU A 177 -71.51 -33.02 7.20
C LEU A 177 -70.21 -32.54 7.85
N TRP A 178 -69.90 -31.26 7.76
CA TRP A 178 -68.67 -30.67 8.31
C TRP A 178 -68.64 -30.75 9.83
N GLU A 179 -69.78 -30.45 10.47
CA GLU A 179 -69.95 -30.59 11.92
C GLU A 179 -69.91 -32.07 12.37
N HIS A 180 -70.56 -32.99 11.64
CA HIS A 180 -70.50 -34.42 11.95
C HIS A 180 -69.09 -35.00 11.85
N LEU A 181 -68.27 -34.49 10.93
CA LEU A 181 -66.86 -34.87 10.80
C LEU A 181 -65.97 -34.22 11.85
N GLY A 182 -66.51 -33.33 12.68
CA GLY A 182 -65.78 -32.63 13.74
C GLY A 182 -64.74 -31.65 13.21
N LEU A 183 -64.98 -31.06 12.03
CA LEU A 183 -64.05 -30.12 11.42
C LEU A 183 -64.32 -28.70 11.93
N GLU A 184 -63.25 -28.02 12.37
CA GLU A 184 -63.32 -26.65 12.89
C GLU A 184 -62.81 -25.64 11.85
N GLY A 185 -63.44 -24.45 11.79
CA GLY A 185 -63.06 -23.36 10.89
C GLY A 185 -64.01 -23.18 9.69
N PRO A 186 -63.77 -22.16 8.84
CA PRO A 186 -64.63 -21.85 7.70
C PRO A 186 -64.54 -22.95 6.62
N PHE A 187 -65.62 -23.15 5.86
CA PHE A 187 -65.63 -24.11 4.76
C PHE A 187 -64.50 -23.84 3.78
N LEU A 188 -63.84 -24.92 3.39
CA LEU A 188 -62.82 -24.85 2.36
C LEU A 188 -63.52 -24.77 1.00
N ASN A 189 -63.60 -23.56 0.42
CA ASN A 189 -64.08 -23.35 -0.95
C ASN A 189 -63.24 -24.13 -1.98
#